data_AF-A0A8J6ZYY6-F1
#
_entry.id   AF-A0A8J6ZYY6-F1
#
_cell.length_a   1.000
_cell.length_b   1.000
_cell.length_c   1.000
_cell.angle_alpha   90.00
_cell.angle_beta   90.00
_cell.angle_gamma   90.00
#
_symmetry.space_group_name_H-M   'P 1'
#
loop_
_entity.id
_entity.type
_entity.pdbx_description
1 polymer ?
#
loop_
_entity_poly.entity_id
_entity_poly.type
_entity_poly.pdbx_seq_one_letter_code
_entity_poly.pdbx_strand_id
1 'polypeptide(L)'
;MKQKIGKQSVSGAGSETRLTPFEDALHLATMLRVSMNGRDIGAYLLTKGIQKDRLCFVFGFDCKGIHTTLRPEQIDTLFNNIEAGLKDIPSGERMTLHLGSFSSDKERQKELASLIRNAPSRDIKYLLMAERARIKELTSSGIRK
;
A
#
# COMPACT_ATOMS: atom_id res chain seq x y z
N MET A 1 25.95 4.38 10.71
CA MET A 1 24.65 3.70 10.48
C MET A 1 24.00 3.36 11.82
N LYS A 2 22.68 3.47 11.91
CA LYS A 2 21.88 3.52 13.15
C LYS A 2 22.06 2.24 13.99
N GLN A 3 22.35 2.37 15.29
CA GLN A 3 22.36 1.24 16.23
C GLN A 3 20.92 0.78 16.49
N LYS A 4 20.73 -0.53 16.72
CA LYS A 4 19.42 -1.08 17.12
C LYS A 4 18.96 -0.40 18.40
N ILE A 5 17.70 0.02 18.43
CA ILE A 5 17.11 0.79 19.54
C ILE A 5 16.80 -0.14 20.73
N GLY A 6 16.55 -1.43 20.47
CA GLY A 6 16.22 -2.43 21.47
C GLY A 6 14.75 -2.37 21.90
N LYS A 7 14.29 -3.39 22.65
CA LYS A 7 12.92 -3.42 23.19
C LYS A 7 12.71 -2.25 24.15
N GLN A 8 11.67 -1.46 23.91
CA GLN A 8 11.27 -0.34 24.75
C GLN A 8 10.01 -0.69 25.53
N SER A 9 9.95 -0.28 26.80
CA SER A 9 8.72 -0.38 27.60
C SER A 9 7.83 0.82 27.26
N VAL A 10 6.60 0.55 26.80
CA VAL A 10 5.61 1.60 26.55
C VAL A 10 4.48 1.42 27.56
N SER A 11 4.22 2.45 28.36
CA SER A 11 3.10 2.47 29.30
C SER A 11 1.84 2.97 28.58
N GLY A 12 0.85 2.08 28.45
CA GLY A 12 -0.44 2.40 27.85
C GLY A 12 -1.57 1.78 28.68
N ALA A 13 -2.53 2.61 29.12
CA ALA A 13 -3.74 2.20 29.82
C ALA A 13 -3.53 1.15 30.95
N GLY A 14 -2.59 1.41 31.86
CA GLY A 14 -2.42 0.62 33.08
C GLY A 14 -1.64 -0.70 32.95
N SER A 15 -1.09 -1.01 31.77
CA SER A 15 -0.15 -2.14 31.60
C SER A 15 1.14 -1.69 30.92
N GLU A 16 2.29 -2.14 31.44
CA GLU A 16 3.57 -1.99 30.76
C GLU A 16 3.74 -3.12 29.75
N THR A 17 3.77 -2.76 28.45
CA THR A 17 4.07 -3.73 27.39
C THR A 17 5.43 -3.42 26.78
N ARG A 18 6.29 -4.44 26.71
CA ARG A 18 7.58 -4.35 26.02
C ARG A 18 7.39 -4.58 24.54
N LEU A 19 7.64 -3.55 23.75
CA LEU A 19 7.51 -3.59 22.29
C LEU A 19 8.87 -3.41 21.63
N THR A 20 9.05 -4.08 20.50
CA THR A 20 10.21 -3.87 19.62
C THR A 20 9.88 -2.73 18.66
N PRO A 21 10.74 -1.70 18.53
CA PRO A 21 10.56 -0.65 17.53
C PRO A 21 10.44 -1.22 16.11
N PHE A 22 9.60 -0.60 15.29
CA PHE A 22 9.33 -1.03 13.92
C PHE A 22 10.62 -1.06 13.07
N GLU A 23 11.51 -0.10 13.30
CA GLU A 23 12.78 0.00 12.59
C GLU A 23 13.70 -1.20 12.88
N ASP A 24 13.68 -1.69 14.12
CA ASP A 24 14.45 -2.87 14.52
C ASP A 24 13.84 -4.17 13.96
N ALA A 25 12.51 -4.21 13.82
CA ALA A 25 11.80 -5.37 13.26
C ALA A 25 12.03 -5.52 11.75
N LEU A 26 12.13 -4.42 11.01
CA LEU A 26 12.35 -4.44 9.55
C LEU A 26 13.82 -4.26 9.14
N HIS A 27 14.74 -4.08 10.09
CA HIS A 27 16.13 -3.71 9.81
C HIS A 27 16.23 -2.42 8.96
N LEU A 28 15.36 -1.45 9.26
CA LEU A 28 15.26 -0.20 8.51
C LEU A 28 16.48 0.69 8.82
N ALA A 29 17.31 0.93 7.81
CA ALA A 29 18.43 1.86 7.89
C ALA A 29 17.94 3.31 7.80
N THR A 30 17.16 3.62 6.76
CA THR A 30 16.55 4.93 6.54
C THR A 30 15.43 4.86 5.51
N MET A 31 14.53 5.84 5.53
CA MET A 31 13.64 6.13 4.42
C MET A 31 14.36 7.05 3.43
N LEU A 32 14.06 6.90 2.15
CA LEU A 32 14.68 7.62 1.04
C LEU A 32 13.59 8.17 0.12
N ARG A 33 13.90 9.32 -0.51
CA ARG A 33 13.16 9.85 -1.65
C ARG A 33 14.10 9.81 -2.85
N VAL A 34 13.69 9.12 -3.90
CA VAL A 34 14.43 8.98 -5.15
C VAL A 34 13.70 9.79 -6.22
N SER A 35 14.32 10.87 -6.68
CA SER A 35 13.79 11.68 -7.77
C SER A 35 14.31 11.13 -9.11
N MET A 36 13.43 10.56 -9.93
CA MET A 36 13.77 9.97 -11.23
C MET A 36 12.76 10.37 -12.29
N ASN A 37 13.23 10.88 -13.43
CA ASN A 37 12.39 11.30 -14.57
C ASN A 37 11.24 12.25 -14.18
N GLY A 38 11.52 13.21 -13.30
CA GLY A 38 10.53 14.17 -12.80
C GLY A 38 9.48 13.59 -11.84
N ARG A 39 9.68 12.35 -11.37
CA ARG A 39 8.82 11.71 -10.36
C ARG A 39 9.60 11.49 -9.08
N ASP A 40 8.92 11.63 -7.95
CA ASP A 40 9.46 11.33 -6.64
C ASP A 40 8.95 9.99 -6.14
N ILE A 41 9.87 9.06 -5.91
CA ILE A 41 9.58 7.70 -5.50
C ILE A 41 10.06 7.53 -4.05
N GLY A 42 9.16 7.10 -3.17
CA GLY A 42 9.52 6.71 -1.81
C GLY A 42 10.16 5.32 -1.79
N ALA A 43 11.26 5.18 -1.07
CA ALA A 43 11.94 3.90 -0.89
C ALA A 43 12.42 3.70 0.55
N TYR A 44 12.58 2.45 0.95
CA TYR A 44 13.22 2.06 2.20
C TYR A 44 14.60 1.48 1.90
N LEU A 45 15.57 1.81 2.72
CA LEU A 45 16.86 1.14 2.75
C LEU A 45 16.90 0.21 3.94
N LEU A 46 17.02 -1.10 3.70
CA LEU A 46 17.11 -2.12 4.74
C LEU A 46 18.53 -2.68 4.82
N THR A 47 18.97 -3.06 6.02
CA THR A 47 20.21 -3.83 6.19
C THR A 47 19.90 -5.33 6.21
N LYS A 48 20.59 -6.13 5.39
CA LYS A 48 20.39 -7.57 5.35
C LYS A 48 21.11 -8.26 6.51
N GLY A 49 20.41 -8.37 7.64
CA GLY A 49 20.93 -9.01 8.86
C GLY A 49 21.79 -8.08 9.72
N ILE A 50 22.84 -8.64 10.36
CA ILE A 50 23.74 -7.91 11.27
C ILE A 50 24.93 -7.29 10.52
N GLN A 51 25.15 -7.70 9.26
CA GLN A 51 26.27 -7.24 8.43
C GLN A 51 25.97 -5.86 7.82
N LYS A 52 26.85 -4.90 8.12
CA LYS A 52 26.67 -3.47 7.81
C LYS A 52 26.83 -3.12 6.33
N ASP A 53 27.42 -4.01 5.54
CA ASP A 53 27.79 -3.72 4.14
C ASP A 53 26.78 -4.27 3.12
N ARG A 54 25.69 -4.90 3.57
CA ARG A 54 24.64 -5.44 2.70
C ARG A 54 23.37 -4.63 2.82
N LEU A 55 23.14 -3.77 1.84
CA LEU A 55 21.97 -2.92 1.73
C LEU A 55 20.96 -3.51 0.76
N CYS A 56 19.68 -3.35 1.07
CA CYS A 56 18.56 -3.75 0.23
C CYS A 56 17.63 -2.55 0.04
N PHE A 57 17.36 -2.20 -1.21
CA PHE A 57 16.40 -1.15 -1.56
C PHE A 57 15.02 -1.78 -1.72
N VAL A 58 14.03 -1.20 -1.04
CA VAL A 58 12.63 -1.60 -1.17
C VAL A 58 11.84 -0.42 -1.67
N PHE A 59 11.30 -0.55 -2.88
CA PHE A 59 10.47 0.47 -3.51
C PHE A 59 8.99 0.12 -3.35
N GLY A 60 8.16 1.12 -3.05
CA GLY A 60 6.71 0.98 -3.05
C GLY A 60 6.14 1.49 -4.36
N PHE A 61 5.46 0.63 -5.11
CA PHE A 61 4.75 1.01 -6.33
C PHE A 61 3.25 0.77 -6.17
N ASP A 62 2.45 1.72 -6.64
CA ASP A 62 1.02 1.52 -6.84
C ASP A 62 0.81 0.95 -8.25
N CYS A 63 0.11 -0.18 -8.34
CA CYS A 63 -0.20 -0.84 -9.60
C CYS A 63 -1.70 -1.09 -9.68
N LYS A 64 -2.28 -0.96 -10.88
CA LYS A 64 -3.67 -1.38 -11.11
C LYS A 64 -3.79 -2.85 -10.76
N GLY A 65 -4.69 -3.17 -9.84
CA GLY A 65 -4.89 -4.54 -9.37
C GLY A 65 -5.20 -5.49 -10.51
N ILE A 66 -4.59 -6.69 -10.48
CA ILE A 66 -4.93 -7.77 -11.40
C ILE A 66 -6.27 -8.33 -10.95
N HIS A 67 -7.35 -7.88 -11.59
CA HIS A 67 -8.70 -8.41 -11.34
C HIS A 67 -9.02 -9.52 -12.34
N THR A 68 -9.82 -10.51 -11.92
CA THR A 68 -10.24 -11.64 -12.75
C THR A 68 -11.11 -11.24 -13.94
N THR A 69 -11.54 -9.98 -14.01
CA THR A 69 -12.32 -9.40 -15.13
C THR A 69 -11.44 -8.69 -16.16
N LEU A 70 -10.12 -8.61 -15.94
CA LEU A 70 -9.21 -8.07 -16.95
C LEU A 70 -9.17 -9.02 -18.15
N ARG A 71 -9.20 -8.44 -19.34
CA ARG A 71 -9.02 -9.23 -20.57
C ARG A 71 -7.56 -9.66 -20.68
N PRO A 72 -7.26 -10.82 -21.31
CA PRO A 72 -5.89 -11.32 -21.47
C PRO A 72 -4.92 -10.27 -22.02
N GLU A 73 -5.34 -9.47 -23.00
CA GLU A 73 -4.47 -8.45 -23.62
C GLU A 73 -4.05 -7.34 -22.64
N GLN A 74 -4.91 -7.05 -21.66
CA GLN A 74 -4.61 -6.08 -20.60
C GLN A 74 -3.64 -6.65 -19.56
N ILE A 75 -3.71 -7.96 -19.32
CA ILE A 75 -2.78 -8.69 -18.46
C ILE A 75 -1.39 -8.70 -19.12
N ASP A 76 -1.31 -9.04 -20.40
CA ASP A 76 -0.04 -9.05 -21.15
C ASP A 76 0.62 -7.69 -21.16
N THR A 77 -0.16 -6.62 -21.38
CA THR A 77 0.35 -5.24 -21.34
C THR A 77 0.95 -4.90 -19.97
N LEU A 78 0.31 -5.33 -18.87
CA LEU A 78 0.80 -5.09 -17.52
C LEU A 78 2.14 -5.80 -17.28
N PHE A 79 2.21 -7.09 -17.62
CA PHE A 79 3.43 -7.88 -17.44
C PHE A 79 4.58 -7.38 -18.34
N ASN A 80 4.30 -7.01 -19.58
CA ASN A 80 5.30 -6.44 -20.48
C ASN A 80 5.88 -5.12 -19.93
N ASN A 81 5.07 -4.28 -19.30
CA ASN A 81 5.54 -3.05 -18.67
C ASN A 81 6.40 -3.32 -17.42
N ILE A 82 5.99 -4.29 -16.61
CA ILE A 82 6.79 -4.73 -15.45
C ILE A 82 8.12 -5.29 -15.94
N GLU A 83 8.11 -6.22 -16.90
CA GLU A 83 9.31 -6.81 -17.46
C GLU A 83 10.23 -5.75 -18.07
N ALA A 84 9.69 -4.84 -18.89
CA ALA A 84 10.46 -3.74 -19.47
C ALA A 84 11.12 -2.84 -18.41
N GLY A 85 10.41 -2.56 -17.31
CA GLY A 85 10.97 -1.80 -16.18
C GLY A 85 12.03 -2.56 -15.36
N LEU A 86 12.11 -3.88 -15.52
CA LEU A 86 13.03 -4.76 -14.80
C LEU A 86 14.18 -5.28 -15.66
N LYS A 87 14.20 -5.00 -16.97
CA LYS A 87 15.26 -5.44 -17.90
C LYS A 87 16.64 -4.92 -17.53
N ASP A 88 16.70 -3.77 -16.85
CA ASP A 88 17.95 -3.14 -16.44
C ASP A 88 18.48 -3.68 -15.08
N ILE A 89 17.83 -4.70 -14.50
CA ILE A 89 18.33 -5.33 -13.27
C ILE A 89 19.58 -6.15 -13.58
N PRO A 90 20.71 -5.89 -12.90
CA PRO A 90 21.95 -6.64 -13.09
C PRO A 90 21.78 -8.15 -12.86
N SER A 91 22.52 -8.96 -13.62
CA SER A 91 22.51 -10.41 -13.46
C SER A 91 23.06 -10.81 -12.07
N GLY A 92 22.37 -11.74 -11.41
CA GLY A 92 22.73 -12.22 -10.07
C GLY A 92 22.02 -11.52 -8.91
N GLU A 93 21.28 -10.43 -9.17
CA GLU A 93 20.43 -9.78 -8.17
C GLU A 93 19.14 -10.56 -7.92
N ARG A 94 18.62 -10.48 -6.68
CA ARG A 94 17.36 -11.12 -6.29
C ARG A 94 16.30 -10.07 -6.01
N MET A 95 15.20 -10.13 -6.76
CA MET A 95 14.02 -9.32 -6.53
C MET A 95 12.92 -10.15 -5.86
N THR A 96 12.25 -9.57 -4.87
CA THR A 96 11.05 -10.16 -4.24
C THR A 96 9.90 -9.19 -4.41
N LEU A 97 8.82 -9.65 -5.04
CA LEU A 97 7.60 -8.86 -5.24
C LEU A 97 6.59 -9.21 -4.15
N HIS A 98 6.11 -8.19 -3.45
CA HIS A 98 5.01 -8.30 -2.50
C HIS A 98 3.81 -7.57 -3.07
N LEU A 99 2.81 -8.33 -3.51
CA LEU A 99 1.58 -7.80 -4.07
C LEU A 99 0.47 -7.88 -3.01
N GLY A 100 -0.10 -6.73 -2.68
CA GLY A 100 -1.26 -6.61 -1.82
C GLY A 100 -2.42 -6.02 -2.59
N SER A 101 -3.64 -6.48 -2.30
CA SER A 101 -4.86 -5.90 -2.84
C SER A 101 -5.78 -5.57 -1.68
N PHE A 102 -6.10 -4.28 -1.55
CA PHE A 102 -6.95 -3.76 -0.49
C PHE A 102 -8.22 -3.21 -1.12
N SER A 103 -9.39 -3.58 -0.59
CA SER A 103 -10.66 -2.96 -0.97
C SER A 103 -10.72 -1.54 -0.40
N SER A 104 -11.09 -0.56 -1.22
CA SER A 104 -11.32 0.80 -0.73
C SER A 104 -12.52 1.44 -1.41
N ASP A 105 -13.52 1.83 -0.63
CA ASP A 105 -14.68 2.59 -1.12
C ASP A 105 -14.53 4.09 -0.88
N LYS A 106 -13.37 4.58 -0.45
CA LYS A 106 -13.19 5.96 0.03
C LYS A 106 -13.64 7.01 -0.98
N GLU A 107 -13.29 6.84 -2.25
CA GLU A 107 -13.70 7.76 -3.32
C GLU A 107 -15.21 7.70 -3.57
N ARG A 108 -15.77 6.49 -3.66
CA ARG A 108 -17.20 6.29 -3.87
C ARG A 108 -18.05 6.81 -2.70
N GLN A 109 -17.57 6.66 -1.47
CA GLN A 109 -18.16 7.24 -0.27
C GLN A 109 -18.17 8.77 -0.33
N LYS A 110 -17.08 9.39 -0.81
CA LYS A 110 -16.98 10.85 -0.98
C LYS A 110 -17.96 11.35 -2.05
N GLU A 111 -18.05 10.64 -3.17
CA GLU A 111 -19.00 10.95 -4.25
C GLU A 111 -20.45 10.85 -3.77
N LEU A 112 -20.84 9.73 -3.15
CA LEU A 112 -22.20 9.54 -2.62
C LEU A 112 -22.54 10.56 -1.54
N ALA A 113 -21.60 10.90 -0.67
CA ALA A 113 -21.79 11.99 0.30
C ALA A 113 -22.06 13.34 -0.40
N SER A 114 -21.40 13.60 -1.54
CA SER A 114 -21.66 14.79 -2.35
C SER A 114 -23.04 14.76 -3.01
N LEU A 115 -23.42 13.63 -3.59
CA LEU A 115 -24.73 13.45 -4.22
C LEU A 115 -25.88 13.58 -3.21
N ILE A 116 -25.71 13.03 -2.00
CA ILE A 116 -26.70 13.14 -0.91
C ILE A 116 -26.90 14.62 -0.52
N ARG A 117 -25.82 15.41 -0.45
CA ARG A 117 -25.93 16.85 -0.15
C ARG A 117 -26.71 17.61 -1.22
N ASN A 118 -26.48 17.28 -2.48
CA ASN A 118 -27.02 18.00 -3.63
C ASN A 118 -28.37 17.45 -4.14
N ALA A 119 -28.85 16.34 -3.59
CA ALA A 119 -30.09 15.71 -4.04
C ALA A 119 -31.32 16.60 -3.74
N PRO A 120 -32.22 16.81 -4.70
CA PRO A 120 -33.34 17.75 -4.58
C PRO A 120 -34.52 17.20 -3.75
N SER A 121 -34.69 15.87 -3.67
CA SER A 121 -35.79 15.24 -2.94
C SER A 121 -35.31 14.36 -1.78
N ARG A 122 -36.19 14.19 -0.79
CA ARG A 122 -35.95 13.29 0.35
C ARG A 122 -35.84 11.83 -0.07
N ASP A 123 -36.62 11.41 -1.06
CA ASP A 123 -36.62 10.02 -1.52
C ASP A 123 -35.31 9.67 -2.21
N ILE A 124 -34.78 10.57 -3.05
CA ILE A 124 -33.46 10.39 -3.68
C ILE A 124 -32.36 10.37 -2.63
N LYS A 125 -32.43 11.24 -1.60
CA LYS A 125 -31.48 11.19 -0.48
C LYS A 125 -31.50 9.85 0.23
N TYR A 126 -32.69 9.29 0.47
CA TYR A 126 -32.85 8.01 1.14
C TYR A 126 -32.22 6.87 0.32
N LEU A 127 -32.50 6.82 -1.00
CA LEU A 127 -31.90 5.83 -1.91
C LEU A 127 -30.37 5.93 -1.92
N LEU A 128 -29.82 7.15 -2.00
CA LEU A 128 -28.38 7.37 -1.99
C LEU A 128 -27.73 7.00 -0.64
N MET A 129 -28.42 7.22 0.48
CA MET A 129 -27.96 6.79 1.80
C MET A 129 -27.93 5.26 1.92
N ALA A 130 -28.96 4.57 1.43
CA ALA A 130 -29.01 3.11 1.39
C ALA A 130 -27.87 2.53 0.54
N GLU A 131 -27.63 3.09 -0.64
CA GLU A 131 -26.53 2.68 -1.52
C GLU A 131 -25.16 2.92 -0.86
N ARG A 132 -25.00 4.05 -0.16
CA ARG A 132 -23.79 4.37 0.59
C ARG A 132 -23.52 3.38 1.72
N ALA A 133 -24.55 2.96 2.45
CA ALA A 133 -24.44 1.95 3.50
C ALA A 133 -24.09 0.57 2.92
N ARG A 134 -24.76 0.18 1.82
CA ARG A 134 -24.51 -1.09 1.12
C ARG A 134 -23.09 -1.19 0.59
N ILE A 135 -22.56 -0.13 -0.01
CA ILE A 135 -21.18 -0.12 -0.51
C ILE A 135 -20.18 -0.29 0.63
N LYS A 136 -20.40 0.39 1.75
CA LYS A 136 -19.56 0.23 2.95
C LYS A 136 -19.55 -1.21 3.44
N GLU A 137 -20.73 -1.85 3.48
CA GLU A 137 -20.87 -3.25 3.87
C GLU A 137 -20.13 -4.19 2.91
N LEU A 138 -20.32 -4.01 1.60
CA LEU A 138 -19.64 -4.79 0.56
C LEU A 138 -18.10 -4.64 0.59
N THR A 139 -17.61 -3.45 0.91
CA THR A 139 -16.17 -3.19 1.05
C THR A 139 -15.61 -3.78 2.34
N SER A 140 -16.35 -3.71 3.44
CA SER A 140 -15.96 -4.33 4.72
C SER A 140 -15.94 -5.86 4.66
N SER A 141 -16.83 -6.46 3.85
CA SER A 141 -16.86 -7.91 3.59
C SER A 141 -15.85 -8.34 2.52
N GLY A 142 -15.11 -7.41 1.91
CA GLY A 142 -14.10 -7.70 0.89
C GLY A 142 -14.67 -8.17 -0.47
N ILE A 143 -16.00 -8.16 -0.63
CA ILE A 143 -16.69 -8.58 -1.86
C ILE A 143 -16.50 -7.56 -2.97
N ARG A 144 -16.47 -6.26 -2.61
CA ARG A 144 -16.23 -5.17 -3.55
C ARG A 144 -14.89 -4.51 -3.24
N LYS A 145 -13.92 -4.73 -4.13
CA LYS A 145 -12.61 -4.09 -4.13
C LYS A 145 -12.63 -2.78 -4.88
#